data_AF-A0A078MQE0-F1
#
_entry.id   AF-A0A078MQE0-F1
#
_cell.length_a   1.000
_cell.length_b   1.000
_cell.length_c   1.000
_cell.angle_alpha   90.00
_cell.angle_beta   90.00
_cell.angle_gamma   90.00
#
_symmetry.space_group_name_H-M   'P 1'
#
loop_
_entity.id
_entity.type
_entity.pdbx_description
1 polymer ?
#
loop_
_entity_poly.entity_id
_entity_poly.type
_entity_poly.pdbx_seq_one_letter_code
_entity_poly.pdbx_strand_id
1 'polypeptide(L)' 'MRVRFPDGHTVDTKAVAWTRSHVLAHWFDDEGQAQEVWVPTSAVFRIRRAESFWQDPYGLP' A
#
# COMPACT_ATOMS: atom_id res chain seq x y z
N MET A 1 -4.48 -0.86 -1.75
CA MET A 1 -4.98 0.30 -0.97
C MET A 1 -3.97 1.43 -1.16
N ARG A 2 -4.31 2.69 -0.86
CA ARG A 2 -3.35 3.80 -0.91
C ARG A 2 -3.06 4.32 0.49
N VAL A 3 -1.79 4.53 0.81
CA VAL A 3 -1.37 5.16 2.06
C VAL A 3 -0.92 6.58 1.76
N ARG A 4 -1.30 7.54 2.60
CA ARG A 4 -0.74 8.90 2.59
C ARG A 4 0.16 9.11 3.80
N PHE A 5 1.41 9.48 3.56
CA PHE A 5 2.40 9.73 4.60
C PHE A 5 2.38 11.20 5.06
N PRO A 6 3.01 11.52 6.22
CA PRO A 6 2.94 12.85 6.82
C PRO A 6 3.52 13.98 5.97
N ASP A 7 4.51 13.69 5.14
CA ASP A 7 5.11 14.60 4.16
C ASP A 7 4.27 14.78 2.88
N GLY A 8 3.11 14.11 2.81
CA GLY A 8 2.15 14.23 1.73
C GLY A 8 2.35 13.24 0.58
N HIS A 9 3.43 12.45 0.56
CA HIS A 9 3.59 11.43 -0.47
C HIS A 9 2.57 10.30 -0.30
N THR A 10 2.21 9.64 -1.40
CA THR A 10 1.27 8.53 -1.39
C THR A 10 1.83 7.31 -2.09
N VAL A 11 1.56 6.13 -1.55
CA VAL A 11 2.00 4.86 -2.13
C VAL A 11 0.83 3.88 -2.21
N ASP A 12 0.76 3.14 -3.31
CA ASP A 12 -0.14 2.00 -3.45
C ASP A 12 0.47 0.77 -2.79
N THR A 13 -0.26 0.20 -1.84
CA THR A 13 0.22 -0.87 -0.99
C THR A 13 -0.75 -2.05 -0.97
N LYS A 14 -0.22 -3.21 -0.64
CA LYS A 14 -0.99 -4.38 -0.23
C LYS A 14 -1.12 -4.39 1.29
N ALA A 15 -2.32 -4.67 1.79
CA ALA A 15 -2.50 -4.95 3.22
C ALA A 15 -2.05 -6.39 3.50
N VAL A 16 -1.10 -6.56 4.42
CA VAL A 16 -0.58 -7.88 4.84
C VAL A 16 -1.23 -8.34 6.15
N ALA A 17 -1.41 -7.41 7.09
CA ALA A 17 -2.05 -7.63 8.38
C ALA A 17 -2.80 -6.37 8.82
N TRP A 18 -3.70 -6.49 9.79
CA TRP A 18 -4.41 -5.34 10.35
C TRP A 18 -4.76 -5.54 11.82
N THR A 19 -4.86 -4.43 12.54
CA THR A 19 -5.54 -4.32 13.82
C THR A 19 -6.78 -3.43 13.63
N ARG A 20 -7.48 -3.11 14.72
CA ARG A 20 -8.58 -2.15 14.67
C ARG A 20 -8.14 -0.75 14.23
N SER A 21 -6.92 -0.34 14.56
CA SER A 21 -6.44 1.03 14.36
C SER A 21 -5.33 1.17 13.33
N HIS A 22 -4.65 0.07 12.96
CA HIS A 22 -3.52 0.10 12.04
C HIS A 22 -3.60 -1.00 10.97
N VAL A 23 -2.90 -0.76 9.86
CA VAL A 23 -2.71 -1.74 8.78
C VAL A 23 -1.21 -1.87 8.51
N LEU A 24 -0.74 -3.10 8.37
CA LEU A 24 0.59 -3.37 7.85
C LEU A 24 0.53 -3.24 6.32
N ALA A 25 1.11 -2.15 5.82
CA ALA A 25 1.20 -1.83 4.42
C ALA A 25 2.51 -2.37 3.85
N HIS A 26 2.43 -3.06 2.72
CA HIS A 26 3.55 -3.63 2.00
C HIS A 26 3.61 -3.07 0.57
N TRP A 27 4.79 -2.62 0.13
CA TRP A 27 5.04 -2.21 -1.25
C TRP A 27 6.47 -2.51 -1.70
N PHE A 28 6.77 -2.31 -2.98
CA PHE A 28 8.13 -2.27 -3.49
C PHE A 28 8.49 -0.82 -3.80
N ASP A 29 9.67 -0.37 -3.38
CA ASP A 29 10.19 0.93 -3.78
C ASP A 29 10.73 0.90 -5.22
N ASP A 30 11.25 2.04 -5.68
CA ASP A 30 11.78 2.21 -7.03
C ASP A 30 13.04 1.34 -7.29
N GLU A 31 13.71 0.85 -6.25
CA GLU A 31 14.83 -0.09 -6.32
C GLU A 31 14.37 -1.56 -6.28
N GLY A 32 13.05 -1.80 -6.21
CA GLY A 32 12.45 -3.12 -6.12
C GLY A 32 12.62 -3.78 -4.75
N GLN A 33 13.00 -3.03 -3.71
CA GLN A 33 13.10 -3.56 -2.36
C GLN A 33 11.73 -3.57 -1.68
N ALA A 34 11.45 -4.66 -0.97
CA ALA A 34 10.23 -4.79 -0.21
C ALA A 34 10.26 -3.86 1.00
N GLN A 35 9.21 -3.05 1.14
CA GLN A 35 9.00 -2.12 2.23
C GLN A 35 7.75 -2.51 3.02
N GLU A 36 7.85 -2.47 4.34
CA GLU A 36 6.73 -2.75 5.24
C GLU A 36 6.64 -1.73 6.36
N VAL A 37 5.43 -1.22 6.60
CA VAL A 37 5.19 -0.29 7.70
C VAL A 37 3.78 -0.42 8.25
N TRP A 38 3.65 -0.32 9.57
CA TRP A 38 2.36 -0.15 10.23
C TRP A 38 1.92 1.31 10.12
N VAL A 39 0.79 1.54 9.48
CA VAL A 39 0.18 2.87 9.34
C VAL A 39 -1.17 2.95 10.03
N PRO A 40 -1.56 4.11 10.57
CA PRO A 40 -2.91 4.31 11.08
C PRO A 40 -3.94 4.10 9.97
N THR A 41 -5.06 3.47 10.31
CA THR A 41 -6.20 3.29 9.39
C THR A 41 -6.70 4.61 8.79
N SER A 42 -6.57 5.73 9.51
CA SER A 42 -6.91 7.08 9.03
C SER A 42 -6.01 7.59 7.90
N ALA A 43 -4.83 6.98 7.71
CA ALA A 43 -3.92 7.28 6.60
C ALA A 43 -4.17 6.41 5.35
N VAL A 44 -5.09 5.44 5.44
CA VAL A 44 -5.38 4.46 4.40
C VAL A 44 -6.64 4.84 3.64
N PHE A 45 -6.54 4.84 2.32
CA PHE A 45 -7.64 5.06 1.40
C PHE A 45 -7.93 3.78 0.61
N ARG A 46 -9.20 3.40 0.56
CA ARG A 46 -9.65 2.35 -0.36
C ARG A 46 -9.68 2.95 -1.77
N ILE A 47 -8.94 2.32 -2.69
CA ILE A 47 -8.92 2.66 -4.11
C ILE A 47 -9.53 1.53 -4.91
N ARG A 48 -10.01 1.82 -6.12
CA ARG A 48 -10.48 0.78 -7.04
C ARG A 48 -9.29 -0.02 -7.56
N ARG A 49 -9.54 -1.27 -7.95
CA ARG A 49 -8.48 -2.11 -8.55
C ARG A 49 -7.83 -1.44 -9.77
N ALA A 50 -8.65 -0.82 -10.62
CA ALA A 50 -8.20 -0.13 -11.83
C ALA A 50 -7.36 1.14 -11.56
N GLU A 51 -7.33 1.63 -10.32
CA GLU A 51 -6.54 2.80 -9.89
C GLU A 51 -5.26 2.41 -9.15
N SER A 52 -5.11 1.12 -8.82
CA SER A 52 -4.02 0.57 -8.04
C SER A 52 -2.86 0.19 -8.95
N PHE A 53 -1.61 0.45 -8.58
CA PHE A 53 -0.45 -0.09 -9.30
C PHE A 53 -0.30 -1.62 -9.16
N TRP A 54 -0.91 -2.21 -8.13
CA TRP A 54 -0.99 -3.66 -7.91
C TRP A 54 -2.01 -4.40 -8.80
N GLN A 55 -2.21 -3.99 -10.06
CA GLN A 55 -3.21 -4.65 -10.93
C GLN A 55 -2.82 -6.07 -11.31
N ASP A 56 -1.52 -6.31 -11.41
CA ASP A 56 -0.93 -7.57 -11.84
C ASP A 56 0.00 -8.14 -10.76
N PRO A 57 -0.46 -9.11 -9.97
CA PRO A 57 0.37 -9.76 -8.96
C PRO A 57 1.31 -10.83 -9.54
N TYR A 58 1.23 -11.18 -10.82
CA TYR A 58 1.98 -12.31 -11.42
C TYR A 58 2.70 -12.01 -12.74
N GLY A 59 2.55 -10.82 -13.33
CA GLY A 59 3.31 -10.41 -14.51
C GLY A 59 3.12 -11.34 -15.70
N LEU A 60 1.94 -11.96 -15.86
CA LEU A 60 1.68 -12.79 -17.03
C LEU A 60 1.10 -11.91 -18.15
N PRO A 61 1.63 -12.00 -19.38
CA PRO A 61 1.09 -11.28 -20.53
C PRO A 61 -0.38 -11.62 -20.82
#